data_AF-A0A2A2XWJ7-F1
#
_entry.id   AF-A0A2A2XWJ7-F1
#
_cell.length_a   1.000
_cell.length_b   1.000
_cell.length_c   1.000
_cell.angle_alpha   90.00
_cell.angle_beta   90.00
_cell.angle_gamma   90.00
#
_symmetry.space_group_name_H-M   'P 1'
#
loop_
_entity.id
_entity.type
_entity.pdbx_description
1 polymer ?
#
loop_
_entity_poly.entity_id
_entity_poly.type
_entity_poly.pdbx_seq_one_letter_code
_entity_poly.pdbx_strand_id
1 'polypeptide(L)'
;MQSFRGIASIRMNGYDCALTMSLFPFRTLASCLAATLIGQHTSLEAARPDLAAAALKPAHPAPKYATTGHVERLTPEFDSLVAPGSEMELLAEGFDWSEGPVWIRKNRELLFSDVPVNKVYRWTEKDGLSVALNPSGYSGQALKFREQGSNGLTSDRGERLLLCQHGNRQIARLEADGSFTPLAEHYQGRRFNSPNDLCLASNGNIYFT
;
A
#
# COMPACT_ATOMS: atom_id res chain seq x y z
N MET A 1 -26.60 2.91 4.24
CA MET A 1 -25.62 2.74 3.15
C MET A 1 -24.37 2.15 3.80
N GLN A 2 -24.03 0.89 3.52
CA GLN A 2 -22.85 0.25 4.11
C GLN A 2 -21.60 0.98 3.61
N SER A 3 -20.74 1.43 4.53
CA SER A 3 -19.43 1.97 4.17
C SER A 3 -18.61 0.88 3.50
N PHE A 4 -18.17 1.08 2.26
CA PHE A 4 -17.23 0.19 1.60
C PHE A 4 -15.86 0.27 2.29
N ARG A 5 -15.29 -0.90 2.62
CA ARG A 5 -14.01 -1.05 3.32
C ARG A 5 -13.22 -2.17 2.65
N GLY A 6 -12.30 -1.78 1.78
CA GLY A 6 -11.62 -2.70 0.89
C GLY A 6 -10.33 -2.14 0.31
N ILE A 7 -9.68 -2.97 -0.49
CA ILE A 7 -8.58 -2.60 -1.38
C ILE A 7 -9.03 -2.80 -2.81
N ALA A 8 -8.88 -1.76 -3.61
CA ALA A 8 -9.08 -1.84 -5.04
C ALA A 8 -7.78 -1.56 -5.78
N SER A 9 -7.64 -2.08 -6.99
CA SER A 9 -6.60 -1.72 -7.93
C SER A 9 -7.17 -1.14 -9.21
N ILE A 10 -6.42 -0.25 -9.84
CA ILE A 10 -6.68 0.18 -11.21
C ILE A 10 -5.41 0.00 -12.03
N ARG A 11 -5.55 -0.58 -13.22
CA ARG A 11 -4.42 -0.75 -14.13
C ARG A 11 -4.11 0.57 -14.82
N MET A 12 -2.85 0.99 -14.69
CA MET A 12 -2.27 2.13 -15.40
C MET A 12 -1.48 1.64 -16.62
N ASN A 13 -1.20 2.53 -17.56
CA ASN A 13 -0.40 2.20 -18.73
C ASN A 13 1.04 1.84 -18.30
N GLY A 14 1.36 0.54 -18.31
CA GLY A 14 2.68 0.01 -17.95
C GLY A 14 2.91 -0.28 -16.46
N TYR A 15 1.93 0.01 -15.57
CA TYR A 15 1.99 -0.21 -14.13
C TYR A 15 0.59 -0.50 -13.58
N ASP A 16 0.43 -1.28 -12.51
CA ASP A 16 -0.82 -1.31 -11.75
C ASP A 16 -0.73 -0.32 -10.57
N CYS A 17 -1.84 0.21 -10.10
CA CYS A 17 -1.89 1.07 -8.92
C CYS A 17 -2.88 0.48 -7.92
N ALA A 18 -2.42 0.24 -6.68
CA ALA A 18 -3.30 -0.14 -5.59
C ALA A 18 -3.78 1.11 -4.83
N LEU A 19 -5.06 1.09 -4.44
CA LEU A 19 -5.73 2.17 -3.73
C LEU A 19 -6.43 1.57 -2.50
N THR A 20 -6.14 2.13 -1.33
CA THR A 20 -6.97 1.90 -0.14
C THR A 20 -8.28 2.66 -0.28
N MET A 21 -9.40 1.97 -0.06
CA MET A 21 -10.71 2.59 -0.10
C MET A 21 -11.39 2.42 1.26
N SER A 22 -11.31 3.48 2.06
CA SER A 22 -12.03 3.61 3.33
C SER A 22 -13.10 4.69 3.18
N LEU A 23 -14.35 4.31 2.89
CA LEU A 23 -15.46 5.26 2.85
C LEU A 23 -15.93 5.58 4.28
N PHE A 24 -15.52 6.73 4.81
CA PHE A 24 -16.13 7.28 6.02
C PHE A 24 -17.56 7.79 5.69
N PRO A 25 -18.53 7.67 6.60
CA PRO A 25 -19.96 7.93 6.33
C PRO A 25 -20.31 9.40 6.03
N PHE A 26 -19.35 10.31 5.98
CA PHE A 26 -19.55 11.70 5.58
C PHE A 26 -18.80 11.98 4.29
N ARG A 27 -19.51 12.57 3.31
CA ARG A 27 -19.03 12.99 1.98
C ARG A 27 -17.61 13.55 2.05
N THR A 28 -16.62 12.70 1.82
CA THR A 28 -15.22 13.07 1.76
C THR A 28 -14.68 12.42 0.51
N LEU A 29 -13.98 13.20 -0.32
CA LEU A 29 -13.21 12.69 -1.44
C LEU A 29 -12.42 11.46 -0.96
N ALA A 30 -12.42 10.38 -1.74
CA ALA A 30 -11.37 9.40 -1.62
C ALA A 30 -10.05 10.10 -1.97
N SER A 31 -9.35 10.63 -0.98
CA SER A 31 -7.97 11.04 -1.17
C SER A 31 -7.18 9.75 -1.36
N CYS A 32 -6.68 9.52 -2.57
CA CYS A 32 -5.63 8.55 -2.82
C CYS A 32 -4.40 9.01 -2.02
N LEU A 33 -4.23 8.58 -0.77
CA LEU A 33 -3.09 9.02 0.04
C LEU A 33 -1.82 8.20 -0.24
N ALA A 34 -1.92 7.05 -0.92
CA ALA A 34 -0.75 6.35 -1.44
C ALA A 34 -1.12 5.58 -2.71
N ALA A 35 -0.71 6.10 -3.87
CA ALA A 35 -0.65 5.35 -5.11
C ALA A 35 0.73 4.68 -5.17
N THR A 36 0.82 3.36 -4.97
CA THR A 36 2.08 2.65 -5.22
C THR A 36 2.08 2.08 -6.63
N LEU A 37 3.12 2.41 -7.41
CA LEU A 37 3.35 1.85 -8.75
C LEU A 37 3.74 0.37 -8.65
N ILE A 38 2.86 -0.51 -9.11
CA ILE A 38 3.03 -1.96 -9.23
C ILE A 38 3.51 -2.24 -10.66
N GLY A 39 4.81 -2.19 -10.95
CA GLY A 39 5.22 -2.46 -12.34
C GLY A 39 6.69 -2.27 -12.65
N GLN A 40 7.14 -2.87 -13.76
CA GLN A 40 8.55 -2.96 -14.10
C GLN A 40 9.14 -1.63 -14.61
N HIS A 41 9.91 -0.93 -13.77
CA HIS A 41 10.84 0.07 -14.26
C HIS A 41 12.00 -0.63 -14.98
N THR A 42 11.94 -0.67 -16.31
CA THR A 42 13.16 -0.53 -17.09
C THR A 42 13.63 0.91 -16.90
N SER A 43 14.85 1.07 -16.40
CA SER A 43 15.50 2.36 -16.22
C SER A 43 15.51 3.13 -17.55
N LEU A 44 15.14 4.41 -17.49
CA LEU A 44 15.29 5.38 -18.58
C LEU A 44 16.78 5.63 -18.81
N GLU A 45 17.40 4.77 -19.61
CA GLU A 45 18.68 5.05 -20.24
C GLU A 45 18.40 5.62 -21.64
N ALA A 46 19.15 6.65 -22.01
CA ALA A 46 18.89 7.51 -23.17
C ALA A 46 18.53 6.74 -24.45
N ALA A 47 17.50 7.23 -25.13
CA ALA A 47 16.90 6.68 -26.32
C ALA A 47 17.94 6.20 -27.35
N ARG A 48 17.91 4.90 -27.66
CA ARG A 48 18.30 4.37 -28.97
C ARG A 48 17.02 4.21 -29.79
N PRO A 49 16.90 4.81 -30.98
CA PRO A 49 15.84 4.42 -31.89
C PRO A 49 16.15 2.99 -32.38
N ASP A 50 15.13 2.25 -32.79
CA ASP A 50 15.23 0.89 -33.35
C ASP A 50 15.26 -0.27 -32.35
N LEU A 51 14.28 -0.31 -31.43
CA LEU A 51 13.71 -1.58 -30.99
C LEU A 51 12.20 -1.43 -30.96
N ALA A 52 11.52 -2.08 -31.90
CA ALA A 52 10.08 -2.26 -31.87
C ALA A 52 9.68 -2.76 -30.48
N ALA A 53 8.71 -2.09 -29.85
CA ALA A 53 8.13 -2.51 -28.58
C ALA A 53 7.54 -3.91 -28.76
N ALA A 54 8.31 -4.93 -28.40
CA ALA A 54 7.79 -6.27 -28.27
C ALA A 54 6.78 -6.21 -27.13
N ALA A 55 5.49 -6.27 -27.49
CA ALA A 55 4.41 -6.36 -26.53
C ALA A 55 4.72 -7.53 -25.58
N LEU A 56 4.98 -7.20 -24.30
CA LEU A 56 5.04 -8.18 -23.23
C LEU A 56 3.71 -8.93 -23.25
N LYS A 57 3.72 -10.19 -23.71
CA LYS A 57 2.55 -11.05 -23.65
C LYS A 57 2.14 -11.15 -22.18
N PRO A 58 0.88 -10.84 -21.81
CA PRO A 58 0.44 -11.02 -20.44
C PRO A 58 0.59 -12.51 -20.08
N ALA A 59 1.37 -12.78 -19.03
CA ALA A 59 1.49 -14.11 -18.47
C ALA A 59 0.17 -14.42 -17.74
N HIS A 60 -0.56 -15.42 -18.25
CA HIS A 60 -1.88 -15.88 -17.79
C HIS A 60 -3.03 -14.88 -17.97
N PRO A 61 -4.26 -15.35 -18.30
CA PRO A 61 -5.42 -14.50 -18.22
C PRO A 61 -5.59 -14.07 -16.76
N ALA A 62 -5.51 -12.77 -16.51
CA ALA A 62 -5.64 -12.23 -15.17
C ALA A 62 -7.00 -12.66 -14.58
N PRO A 63 -7.04 -12.99 -13.28
CA PRO A 63 -8.30 -13.26 -12.58
C PRO A 63 -9.28 -12.09 -12.80
N LYS A 64 -10.54 -12.41 -13.10
CA LYS A 64 -11.60 -11.41 -13.20
C LYS A 64 -12.08 -11.04 -11.81
N TYR A 65 -11.73 -9.84 -11.36
CA TYR A 65 -12.23 -9.28 -10.11
C TYR A 65 -13.62 -8.66 -10.31
N ALA A 66 -14.40 -8.59 -9.23
CA ALA A 66 -15.56 -7.69 -9.20
C ALA A 66 -15.08 -6.25 -9.31
N THR A 67 -15.89 -5.36 -9.87
CA THR A 67 -15.54 -3.95 -10.00
C THR A 67 -16.33 -3.09 -9.03
N THR A 68 -15.78 -1.92 -8.67
CA THR A 68 -16.42 -0.97 -7.75
C THR A 68 -16.25 0.47 -8.22
N GLY A 69 -17.19 1.34 -7.90
CA GLY A 69 -17.13 2.77 -8.24
C GLY A 69 -17.09 3.06 -9.75
N HIS A 70 -16.55 4.24 -10.10
CA HIS A 70 -16.31 4.66 -11.48
C HIS A 70 -15.10 5.60 -11.54
N VAL A 71 -14.51 5.73 -12.73
CA VAL A 71 -13.38 6.64 -12.98
C VAL A 71 -13.90 7.92 -13.62
N GLU A 72 -13.93 9.01 -12.87
CA GLU A 72 -14.21 10.34 -13.40
C GLU A 72 -12.93 10.94 -14.01
N ARG A 73 -12.99 11.35 -15.28
CA ARG A 73 -11.83 11.85 -16.03
C ARG A 73 -11.95 13.36 -16.20
N LEU A 74 -11.24 14.10 -15.37
CA LEU A 74 -11.34 15.57 -15.32
C LEU A 74 -10.54 16.27 -16.41
N THR A 75 -9.44 15.66 -16.88
CA THR A 75 -8.58 16.23 -17.92
C THR A 75 -8.07 15.16 -18.90
N PRO A 76 -7.78 15.51 -20.17
CA PRO A 76 -7.30 14.55 -21.17
C PRO A 76 -5.94 13.91 -20.84
N GLU A 77 -5.08 14.59 -20.07
CA GLU A 77 -3.75 14.09 -19.70
C GLU A 77 -3.83 12.81 -18.87
N PHE A 78 -4.94 12.60 -18.15
CA PHE A 78 -5.19 11.38 -17.39
C PHE A 78 -5.19 10.11 -18.25
N ASP A 79 -5.60 10.21 -19.53
CA ASP A 79 -5.65 9.06 -20.45
C ASP A 79 -4.26 8.53 -20.80
N SER A 80 -3.21 9.35 -20.63
CA SER A 80 -1.82 8.90 -20.75
C SER A 80 -1.42 7.96 -19.62
N LEU A 81 -2.06 8.09 -18.46
CA LEU A 81 -1.77 7.32 -17.24
C LEU A 81 -2.68 6.10 -17.12
N VAL A 82 -3.97 6.24 -17.40
CA VAL A 82 -4.97 5.19 -17.23
C VAL A 82 -5.74 5.03 -18.54
N ALA A 83 -5.63 3.87 -19.17
CA ALA A 83 -6.31 3.60 -20.44
C ALA A 83 -7.82 3.90 -20.36
N PRO A 84 -8.44 4.46 -21.41
CA PRO A 84 -9.89 4.56 -21.51
C PRO A 84 -10.55 3.19 -21.29
N GLY A 85 -11.62 3.16 -20.48
CA GLY A 85 -12.32 1.92 -20.14
C GLY A 85 -11.69 1.10 -19.01
N SER A 86 -10.56 1.52 -18.41
CA SER A 86 -10.06 0.88 -17.18
C SER A 86 -11.11 0.96 -16.06
N GLU A 87 -11.33 -0.16 -15.39
CA GLU A 87 -12.23 -0.30 -14.25
C GLU A 87 -11.42 -0.45 -12.95
N MET A 88 -12.02 -0.08 -11.81
CA MET A 88 -11.44 -0.36 -10.50
C MET A 88 -11.81 -1.78 -10.07
N GLU A 89 -10.80 -2.63 -9.97
CA GLU A 89 -10.90 -4.05 -9.59
C GLU A 89 -10.84 -4.20 -8.07
N LEU A 90 -11.82 -4.86 -7.47
CA LEU A 90 -11.87 -5.15 -6.03
C LEU A 90 -11.00 -6.36 -5.71
N LEU A 91 -9.85 -6.13 -5.07
CA LEU A 91 -8.88 -7.17 -4.73
C LEU A 91 -9.28 -7.93 -3.46
N ALA A 92 -9.79 -7.21 -2.47
CA ALA A 92 -10.24 -7.76 -1.19
C ALA A 92 -11.14 -6.78 -0.42
N GLU A 93 -12.04 -7.32 0.41
CA GLU A 93 -12.97 -6.58 1.26
C GLU A 93 -13.12 -7.21 2.65
N GLY A 94 -13.83 -6.53 3.55
CA GLY A 94 -14.15 -7.04 4.90
C GLY A 94 -13.22 -6.57 6.01
N PHE A 95 -12.43 -5.52 5.76
CA PHE A 95 -11.52 -4.92 6.74
C PHE A 95 -12.24 -3.91 7.64
N ASP A 96 -11.74 -3.68 8.87
CA ASP A 96 -12.26 -2.58 9.70
C ASP A 96 -11.74 -1.24 9.16
N TRP A 97 -10.44 -1.13 8.92
CA TRP A 97 -9.85 0.05 8.31
C TRP A 97 -8.53 -0.28 7.60
N SER A 98 -8.61 -0.40 6.27
CA SER A 98 -7.44 -0.64 5.41
C SER A 98 -6.64 0.65 5.18
N GLU A 99 -5.32 0.58 5.42
CA GLU A 99 -4.39 1.70 5.29
C GLU A 99 -3.00 1.28 4.79
N GLY A 100 -2.18 2.29 4.42
CA GLY A 100 -0.76 2.12 4.14
C GLY A 100 -0.44 1.07 3.08
N PRO A 101 -1.02 1.11 1.87
CA PRO A 101 -0.72 0.12 0.83
C PRO A 101 0.70 0.31 0.31
N VAL A 102 1.50 -0.77 0.30
CA VAL A 102 2.85 -0.79 -0.27
C VAL A 102 3.05 -2.02 -1.16
N TRP A 103 3.65 -1.82 -2.32
CA TRP A 103 4.06 -2.90 -3.22
C TRP A 103 5.48 -3.35 -2.92
N ILE A 104 5.66 -4.64 -2.65
CA ILE A 104 6.97 -5.29 -2.53
C ILE A 104 7.27 -6.02 -3.84
N ARG A 105 8.22 -5.49 -4.59
CA ARG A 105 8.50 -5.88 -5.97
C ARG A 105 9.15 -7.26 -6.06
N LYS A 106 10.11 -7.58 -5.20
CA LYS A 106 10.78 -8.89 -5.18
C LYS A 106 9.82 -10.05 -4.98
N ASN A 107 8.76 -9.85 -4.20
CA ASN A 107 7.77 -10.88 -3.90
C ASN A 107 6.50 -10.77 -4.77
N ARG A 108 6.36 -9.68 -5.55
CA ARG A 108 5.15 -9.34 -6.30
C ARG A 108 3.90 -9.36 -5.43
N GLU A 109 3.97 -8.66 -4.32
CA GLU A 109 2.91 -8.64 -3.32
C GLU A 109 2.53 -7.22 -2.92
N LEU A 110 1.24 -7.01 -2.70
CA LEU A 110 0.70 -5.81 -2.09
C LEU A 110 0.52 -6.08 -0.60
N LEU A 111 1.12 -5.25 0.24
CA LEU A 111 0.91 -5.25 1.68
C LEU A 111 0.08 -4.05 2.09
N PHE A 112 -0.78 -4.20 3.08
CA PHE A 112 -1.56 -3.10 3.66
C PHE A 112 -2.00 -3.46 5.07
N SER A 113 -2.20 -2.45 5.92
CA SER A 113 -2.59 -2.63 7.32
C SER A 113 -4.10 -2.68 7.46
N ASP A 114 -4.60 -3.48 8.42
CA ASP A 114 -5.92 -3.26 9.02
C ASP A 114 -5.68 -2.80 10.48
N VAL A 115 -5.73 -1.48 10.67
CA VAL A 115 -5.19 -0.80 11.86
C VAL A 115 -5.86 -1.30 13.15
N PRO A 116 -7.20 -1.45 13.23
CA PRO A 116 -7.85 -1.83 14.48
C PRO A 116 -7.61 -3.29 14.88
N VAL A 117 -7.49 -4.19 13.90
CA VAL A 117 -7.31 -5.63 14.16
C VAL A 117 -5.84 -6.02 14.31
N ASN A 118 -4.92 -5.05 14.26
CA ASN A 118 -3.48 -5.23 14.52
C ASN A 118 -2.78 -6.19 13.53
N LYS A 119 -3.14 -6.12 12.24
CA LYS A 119 -2.59 -7.01 11.20
C LYS A 119 -2.09 -6.23 10.00
N VAL A 120 -1.11 -6.81 9.31
CA VAL A 120 -0.82 -6.49 7.90
C VAL A 120 -1.26 -7.68 7.06
N TYR A 121 -2.04 -7.38 6.04
CA TYR A 121 -2.47 -8.32 5.02
C TYR A 121 -1.52 -8.27 3.82
N ARG A 122 -1.47 -9.38 3.10
CA ARG A 122 -0.78 -9.55 1.84
C ARG A 122 -1.78 -9.99 0.80
N TRP A 123 -1.68 -9.40 -0.38
CA TRP A 123 -2.34 -9.87 -1.58
C TRP A 123 -1.29 -10.17 -2.65
N THR A 124 -1.42 -11.33 -3.31
CA THR A 124 -0.69 -11.65 -4.54
C THR A 124 -1.70 -12.04 -5.62
N GLU A 125 -1.36 -11.82 -6.88
CA GLU A 125 -2.22 -12.23 -8.01
C GLU A 125 -2.44 -13.76 -8.03
N LYS A 126 -1.45 -14.53 -7.56
CA LYS A 126 -1.48 -15.99 -7.56
C LYS A 126 -2.34 -16.57 -6.43
N ASP A 127 -2.12 -16.09 -5.21
CA ASP A 127 -2.64 -16.71 -3.99
C ASP A 127 -3.77 -15.89 -3.34
N GLY A 128 -4.04 -14.68 -3.84
CA GLY A 128 -5.03 -13.77 -3.29
C GLY A 128 -4.64 -13.25 -1.91
N LEU A 129 -5.65 -12.97 -1.09
CA LEU A 129 -5.49 -12.38 0.24
C LEU A 129 -5.02 -13.40 1.28
N SER A 130 -4.02 -13.02 2.08
CA SER A 130 -3.57 -13.76 3.27
C SER A 130 -3.07 -12.79 4.35
N VAL A 131 -2.88 -13.26 5.59
CA VAL A 131 -2.25 -12.47 6.65
C VAL A 131 -0.73 -12.57 6.50
N ALA A 132 -0.03 -11.43 6.50
CA ALA A 132 1.44 -11.37 6.47
C ALA A 132 2.06 -11.15 7.85
N LEU A 133 1.42 -10.33 8.69
CA LEU A 133 1.97 -9.94 10.00
C LEU A 133 0.86 -9.85 11.05
N ASN A 134 1.09 -10.47 12.21
CA ASN A 134 0.20 -10.42 13.36
C ASN A 134 0.99 -10.76 14.65
N PRO A 135 1.19 -9.81 15.59
CA PRO A 135 0.71 -8.43 15.57
C PRO A 135 1.55 -7.52 14.65
N SER A 136 0.95 -6.42 14.16
CA SER A 136 1.63 -5.48 13.26
C SER A 136 2.06 -4.15 13.89
N GLY A 137 1.38 -3.72 14.96
CA GLY A 137 1.60 -2.44 15.64
C GLY A 137 1.98 -2.58 17.11
N TYR A 138 1.07 -3.13 17.93
CA TYR A 138 1.31 -3.34 19.36
C TYR A 138 1.65 -4.80 19.64
N SER A 139 2.77 -5.04 20.31
CA SER A 139 3.23 -6.39 20.67
C SER A 139 2.88 -6.80 22.11
N GLY A 140 2.33 -5.90 22.92
CA GLY A 140 1.89 -6.19 24.28
C GLY A 140 0.45 -6.74 24.36
N GLN A 141 -0.10 -6.78 25.58
CA GLN A 141 -1.52 -7.14 25.80
C GLN A 141 -2.45 -6.11 25.16
N ALA A 142 -3.50 -6.56 24.48
CA ALA A 142 -4.44 -5.70 23.75
C ALA A 142 -4.79 -4.42 24.54
N LEU A 143 -4.54 -3.27 23.90
CA LEU A 143 -4.85 -1.98 24.49
C LEU A 143 -6.36 -1.72 24.37
N LYS A 144 -6.92 -0.87 25.25
CA LYS A 144 -8.26 -0.28 25.01
C LYS A 144 -8.26 0.75 23.86
N PHE A 145 -7.11 0.94 23.22
CA PHE A 145 -6.92 1.84 22.10
C PHE A 145 -7.32 1.15 20.79
N ARG A 146 -8.28 1.74 20.07
CA ARG A 146 -8.85 1.16 18.85
C ARG A 146 -7.80 0.90 17.78
N GLU A 147 -6.84 1.80 17.59
CA GLU A 147 -5.90 1.78 16.45
C GLU A 147 -4.54 1.22 16.83
N GLN A 148 -4.52 0.08 17.53
CA GLN A 148 -3.28 -0.49 18.06
C GLN A 148 -2.34 -1.09 17.00
N GLY A 149 -2.80 -1.27 15.76
CA GLY A 149 -2.03 -1.83 14.65
C GLY A 149 -0.95 -0.91 14.06
N SER A 150 -0.35 -1.39 12.97
CA SER A 150 0.41 -0.50 12.08
C SER A 150 -0.55 0.27 11.18
N ASN A 151 -0.08 1.39 10.65
CA ASN A 151 -0.81 2.23 9.70
C ASN A 151 -0.01 2.32 8.39
N GLY A 152 0.63 3.46 8.10
CA GLY A 152 1.49 3.63 6.95
C GLY A 152 2.58 2.59 6.85
N LEU A 153 2.76 2.07 5.63
CA LEU A 153 3.79 1.10 5.28
C LEU A 153 4.63 1.65 4.12
N THR A 154 5.93 1.37 4.15
CA THR A 154 6.81 1.56 2.99
C THR A 154 7.88 0.47 2.99
N SER A 155 8.75 0.44 1.99
CA SER A 155 9.87 -0.49 1.95
C SER A 155 11.19 0.24 1.79
N ASP A 156 12.24 -0.29 2.42
CA ASP A 156 13.58 0.21 2.20
C ASP A 156 14.19 -0.31 0.88
N ARG A 157 15.41 0.15 0.54
CA ARG A 157 16.11 -0.28 -0.68
C ARG A 157 16.41 -1.78 -0.74
N GLY A 158 16.40 -2.46 0.40
CA GLY A 158 16.54 -3.92 0.49
C GLY A 158 15.19 -4.65 0.46
N GLU A 159 14.10 -3.92 0.20
CA GLU A 159 12.71 -4.38 0.25
C GLU A 159 12.29 -4.96 1.60
N ARG A 160 12.88 -4.44 2.68
CA ARG A 160 12.40 -4.70 4.05
C ARG A 160 11.28 -3.74 4.38
N LEU A 161 10.26 -4.24 5.06
CA LEU A 161 9.08 -3.46 5.43
C LEU A 161 9.42 -2.46 6.54
N LEU A 162 9.07 -1.20 6.33
CA LEU A 162 9.06 -0.14 7.32
C LEU A 162 7.60 0.17 7.69
N LEU A 163 7.33 0.35 8.98
CA LEU A 163 5.98 0.46 9.52
C LEU A 163 5.89 1.65 10.47
N CYS A 164 4.82 2.42 10.33
CA CYS A 164 4.28 3.26 11.38
C CYS A 164 3.50 2.38 12.37
N GLN A 165 4.07 2.11 13.56
CA GLN A 165 3.38 1.33 14.60
C GLN A 165 2.68 2.26 15.58
N HIS A 166 1.36 2.40 15.48
CA HIS A 166 0.58 3.25 16.39
C HIS A 166 0.72 2.78 17.83
N GLY A 167 0.45 1.49 18.10
CA GLY A 167 0.45 0.95 19.46
C GLY A 167 1.82 1.02 20.15
N ASN A 168 2.89 0.70 19.43
CA ASN A 168 4.26 0.83 19.95
C ASN A 168 4.79 2.28 19.89
N ARG A 169 4.08 3.19 19.22
CA ARG A 169 4.42 4.62 19.09
C ARG A 169 5.82 4.83 18.47
N GLN A 170 6.10 4.12 17.39
CA GLN A 170 7.42 4.09 16.76
C GLN A 170 7.37 3.93 15.25
N ILE A 171 8.44 4.35 14.58
CA ILE A 171 8.81 3.86 13.25
C ILE A 171 9.64 2.60 13.46
N ALA A 172 9.23 1.49 12.86
CA ALA A 172 9.90 0.20 12.98
C ALA A 172 10.28 -0.37 11.62
N ARG A 173 11.34 -1.19 11.61
CA ARG A 173 11.67 -2.07 10.49
C ARG A 173 11.38 -3.51 10.88
N LEU A 174 10.68 -4.25 10.03
CA LEU A 174 10.52 -5.69 10.17
C LEU A 174 11.79 -6.40 9.70
N GLU A 175 12.38 -7.20 10.58
CA GLU A 175 13.54 -8.03 10.28
C GLU A 175 13.13 -9.42 9.78
N ALA A 176 14.07 -10.15 9.17
CA ALA A 176 13.80 -11.43 8.54
C ALA A 176 13.36 -12.53 9.52
N ASP A 177 13.72 -12.40 10.80
CA ASP A 177 13.30 -13.30 11.87
C ASP A 177 11.91 -12.97 12.45
N GLY A 178 11.24 -11.94 11.91
CA GLY A 178 9.93 -11.46 12.35
C GLY A 178 9.99 -10.46 13.51
N SER A 179 11.18 -10.10 14.00
CA SER A 179 11.34 -9.07 15.03
C SER A 179 11.24 -7.65 14.45
N PHE A 180 11.00 -6.68 15.32
CA PHE A 180 10.99 -5.26 14.95
C PHE A 180 12.22 -4.55 15.50
N THR A 181 12.97 -3.89 14.62
CA THR A 181 13.99 -2.91 15.01
C THR A 181 13.34 -1.53 15.10
N PRO A 182 13.32 -0.86 16.26
CA PRO A 182 12.90 0.54 16.35
C PRO A 182 13.89 1.43 15.62
N LEU A 183 13.41 2.24 14.67
CA LEU A 183 14.20 3.23 13.95
C LEU A 183 14.07 4.62 14.57
N ALA A 184 12.89 4.93 15.09
CA ALA A 184 12.62 6.15 15.84
C ALA A 184 11.42 5.95 16.79
N GLU A 185 11.52 6.44 18.02
CA GLU A 185 10.45 6.30 19.04
C GLU A 185 10.25 7.54 19.92
N HIS A 186 11.20 8.50 19.88
CA HIS A 186 11.20 9.69 20.73
C HIS A 186 11.62 10.95 19.98
N TYR A 187 11.09 12.09 20.41
CA TYR A 187 11.56 13.43 20.06
C TYR A 187 11.74 14.26 21.33
N GLN A 188 12.94 14.82 21.54
CA GLN A 188 13.27 15.60 22.75
C GLN A 188 12.89 14.89 24.06
N GLY A 189 13.16 13.58 24.15
CA GLY A 189 12.87 12.75 25.32
C GLY A 189 11.39 12.36 25.51
N ARG A 190 10.49 12.77 24.60
CA ARG A 190 9.07 12.41 24.63
C ARG A 190 8.76 11.37 23.58
N ARG A 191 7.92 10.38 23.91
CA ARG A 191 7.42 9.40 22.94
C ARG A 191 6.60 10.09 21.85
N PHE A 192 6.69 9.60 20.62
CA PHE A 192 5.78 10.01 19.55
C PHE A 192 4.33 9.77 19.90
N ASN A 193 3.37 10.45 19.27
CA ASN A 193 1.95 10.17 19.49
C ASN A 193 1.61 8.79 18.91
N SER A 194 1.33 8.75 17.62
CA SER A 194 1.03 7.56 16.83
C SER A 194 1.41 7.88 15.39
N PRO A 195 2.66 7.59 14.96
CA PRO A 195 3.07 7.89 13.60
C PRO A 195 2.07 7.33 12.59
N ASN A 196 1.63 8.11 11.61
CA ASN A 196 0.48 7.80 10.77
C ASN A 196 0.89 7.26 9.40
N ASP A 197 1.72 8.01 8.68
CA ASP A 197 2.25 7.62 7.38
C ASP A 197 3.73 8.00 7.25
N LEU A 198 4.44 7.35 6.33
CA LEU A 198 5.87 7.54 6.11
C LEU A 198 6.30 7.36 4.65
N CYS A 199 7.35 8.08 4.27
CA CYS A 199 8.05 7.88 3.00
C CYS A 199 9.57 7.86 3.18
N LEU A 200 10.23 7.14 2.28
CA LEU A 200 11.68 7.05 2.23
C LEU A 200 12.21 7.94 1.11
N ALA A 201 13.01 8.94 1.46
CA ALA A 201 13.69 9.77 0.48
C ALA A 201 14.86 9.04 -0.17
N SER A 202 15.25 9.48 -1.36
CA SER A 202 16.33 8.87 -2.14
C SER A 202 17.68 8.88 -1.41
N ASN A 203 17.92 9.75 -0.44
CA ASN A 203 19.13 9.76 0.38
C ASN A 203 19.08 8.82 1.59
N GLY A 204 17.96 8.12 1.81
CA GLY A 204 17.74 7.22 2.94
C GLY A 204 17.05 7.86 4.16
N ASN A 205 16.72 9.16 4.12
CA ASN A 205 15.95 9.79 5.19
C ASN A 205 14.51 9.28 5.20
N ILE A 206 13.97 9.04 6.39
CA ILE A 206 12.56 8.72 6.59
C ILE A 206 11.83 9.99 7.03
N TYR A 207 10.77 10.34 6.32
CA TYR A 207 9.83 11.39 6.72
C TYR A 207 8.52 10.71 7.13
N PHE A 208 7.92 11.18 8.22
CA PHE A 208 6.67 10.61 8.72
C PHE A 208 5.83 11.72 9.38
N THR A 209 4.54 11.41 9.57
CA THR A 209 3.58 12.25 10.30
C THR A 209 3.16 11.60 11.60
#